data_AF-A0A3D5DHY1-F1
#
_entry.id   AF-A0A3D5DHY1-F1
#
_cell.length_a   1.000
_cell.length_b   1.000
_cell.length_c   1.000
_cell.angle_alpha   90.00
_cell.angle_beta   90.00
_cell.angle_gamma   90.00
#
_symmetry.space_group_name_H-M   'P 1'
#
loop_
_entity.id
_entity.type
_entity.pdbx_description
1 polymer ?
#
loop_
_entity_poly.entity_id
_entity_poly.type
_entity_poly.pdbx_seq_one_letter_code
_entity_poly.pdbx_strand_id
1 'polypeptide(L)' 'MLELYLPILIFVVVAIAIGVASLVASYGVGTVLNIHQPTSEKSSPYECGFEAFEDARMKFDVRYYLIAILFIIFDLEI' A
#
# COMPACT_ATOMS: atom_id res chain seq x y z
N MET A 1 -10.39 -20.30 25.88
CA MET A 1 -10.03 -20.37 24.45
C MET A 1 -10.05 -19.00 23.77
N LEU A 2 -11.14 -18.23 23.85
CA LEU A 2 -11.23 -16.91 23.18
C LEU A 2 -10.35 -15.82 23.83
N GLU A 3 -10.03 -15.96 25.12
CA GLU A 3 -9.17 -15.02 25.86
C GLU A 3 -7.75 -14.91 25.29
N LEU A 4 -7.27 -15.90 24.55
CA LEU A 4 -5.97 -15.85 23.87
C LEU A 4 -5.97 -14.96 22.62
N TYR A 5 -7.14 -14.66 22.04
CA TYR A 5 -7.25 -13.80 20.86
C TYR A 5 -7.32 -12.31 21.20
N LEU A 6 -7.69 -11.97 22.44
CA LEU A 6 -7.79 -10.60 22.90
C LEU A 6 -6.43 -9.86 22.85
N PRO A 7 -5.30 -10.46 23.31
CA PRO A 7 -3.97 -9.87 23.12
C PRO A 7 -3.60 -9.65 21.65
N ILE A 8 -3.96 -10.58 20.76
CA ILE A 8 -3.68 -10.48 19.32
C ILE A 8 -4.46 -9.32 18.72
N LEU A 9 -5.74 -9.18 19.06
CA LEU A 9 -6.57 -8.07 18.61
C LEU A 9 -6.02 -6.72 19.07
N ILE A 10 -5.64 -6.61 20.36
CA ILE A 10 -5.04 -5.39 20.90
C ILE A 10 -3.75 -5.05 20.14
N PHE A 11 -2.90 -6.05 19.88
CA PHE A 11 -1.67 -5.84 19.13
C PHE A 11 -1.93 -5.31 17.71
N VAL A 12 -2.89 -5.89 16.99
CA VAL A 12 -3.28 -5.41 15.65
C VAL A 12 -3.82 -3.99 15.71
N VAL A 13 -4.67 -3.67 16.67
CA VAL A 13 -5.22 -2.31 16.84
C VAL A 13 -4.11 -1.31 17.14
N VAL A 14 -3.19 -1.64 18.03
CA VAL A 14 -2.05 -0.77 18.36
C VAL A 14 -1.13 -0.59 17.15
N ALA A 15 -0.84 -1.65 16.40
CA ALA A 15 -0.02 -1.57 15.20
C ALA A 15 -0.64 -0.66 14.13
N ILE A 16 -1.96 -0.79 13.88
CA ILE A 16 -2.70 0.08 12.96
C ILE A 16 -2.69 1.52 13.49
N ALA A 17 -2.95 1.73 14.77
CA ALA A 17 -2.96 3.06 15.38
C ALA A 17 -1.61 3.77 15.24
N ILE A 18 -0.49 3.06 15.46
CA ILE A 18 0.85 3.61 15.27
C ILE A 18 1.12 3.90 13.79
N GLY A 19 0.73 3.00 12.88
CA GLY A 19 0.85 3.21 11.44
C GLY A 19 0.11 4.46 10.96
N VAL A 20 -1.15 4.60 11.36
CA VAL A 20 -1.96 5.78 11.03
C VAL A 20 -1.42 7.04 11.69
N ALA A 21 -1.03 6.98 12.96
CA ALA A 21 -0.47 8.13 13.68
C ALA A 21 0.82 8.64 13.01
N SER A 22 1.69 7.74 12.54
CA SER A 22 2.93 8.14 11.86
C SER A 22 2.66 8.81 10.50
N LEU A 23 1.67 8.32 9.73
CA LEU A 23 1.24 8.96 8.48
C LEU A 23 0.62 10.36 8.73
N VAL A 24 -0.26 10.47 9.72
CA VAL A 24 -0.90 11.75 10.08
C VAL A 24 0.12 12.74 10.61
N ALA A 25 1.07 12.29 11.44
CA ALA A 25 2.15 13.14 11.94
C ALA A 25 3.03 13.65 10.79
N SER A 26 3.44 12.78 9.86
CA SER A 26 4.23 13.16 8.69
C SER A 26 3.52 14.21 7.82
N TYR A 27 2.24 13.98 7.51
CA TYR A 27 1.43 14.92 6.73
C TYR A 27 1.19 16.25 7.49
N GLY A 28 0.90 16.17 8.79
CA GLY A 28 0.71 17.34 9.66
C GLY A 28 1.96 18.22 9.76
N VAL A 29 3.14 17.62 9.91
CA VAL A 29 4.42 18.35 9.90
C VAL A 29 4.63 19.05 8.56
N GLY A 30 4.38 18.36 7.44
CA GLY A 30 4.54 18.93 6.10
C GLY A 30 3.64 20.13 5.82
N THR A 31 2.41 20.11 6.34
CA THR A 31 1.45 21.22 6.21
C THR A 31 1.76 22.38 7.16
N VAL A 32 2.07 22.10 8.43
CA VAL A 32 2.39 23.14 9.44
C VAL A 32 3.67 23.91 9.08
N LEU A 33 4.70 23.22 8.59
CA LEU A 33 5.96 23.84 8.19
C LEU A 33 5.92 24.44 6.77
N ASN A 34 4.77 24.40 6.09
CA ASN A 34 4.58 24.88 4.72
C ASN A 34 5.56 24.26 3.69
N ILE A 35 5.99 23.02 3.93
CA ILE A 35 6.84 22.22 3.04
C ILE A 35 5.97 21.51 1.97
N HIS A 36 4.69 21.29 2.28
CA HIS A 36 3.72 20.72 1.37
C HIS A 36 3.35 21.69 0.23
N GLN A 37 4.17 21.69 -0.83
CA GLN A 37 4.00 22.51 -2.03
C GLN A 37 3.75 21.62 -3.25
N PRO A 38 2.53 21.11 -3.43
CA PRO A 38 2.17 20.33 -4.60
C PRO A 38 2.19 21.21 -5.86
N THR A 39 2.87 20.76 -6.90
CA THR A 39 2.83 21.37 -8.24
C THR A 39 2.43 20.28 -9.23
N SER A 40 1.92 20.67 -10.40
CA SER A 40 1.47 19.73 -11.44
C SER A 40 2.54 18.69 -11.79
N GLU A 41 3.78 19.14 -11.84
CA GLU A 41 5.00 18.40 -12.19
C GLU A 41 5.45 17.47 -11.06
N LYS A 42 5.22 17.83 -9.78
CA LYS A 42 5.47 16.92 -8.65
C LYS A 42 4.41 15.83 -8.55
N SER A 43 3.22 16.09 -9.07
CA SER A 43 2.10 15.14 -9.10
C SER A 43 2.00 14.33 -10.39
N SER A 44 2.83 14.62 -11.40
CA SER A 44 2.82 13.85 -12.65
C SER A 44 3.48 12.49 -12.47
N PRO A 45 3.02 11.44 -13.20
CA PRO A 45 3.69 10.15 -13.23
C PRO A 45 5.18 10.29 -13.58
N TYR A 46 6.01 9.45 -12.95
CA TYR A 46 7.43 9.41 -13.26
C TYR A 46 7.67 8.65 -14.58
N GLU A 47 8.06 9.38 -15.62
CA GLU A 47 8.42 8.82 -16.94
C GLU A 47 9.72 9.44 -17.44
N CYS A 48 10.76 9.48 -16.59
CA CYS A 48 12.08 10.05 -16.92
C CYS A 48 12.04 11.48 -17.53
N GLY A 49 11.04 12.28 -17.16
CA GLY A 49 10.86 13.66 -17.65
C GLY A 49 10.02 13.79 -18.91
N PHE A 50 9.43 12.70 -19.40
CA PHE A 50 8.51 12.70 -20.53
C PHE A 50 7.04 12.67 -20.08
N GLU A 51 6.12 12.98 -20.99
CA GLU A 51 4.69 12.72 -20.79
C GLU A 51 4.44 11.22 -20.89
N ALA A 52 3.55 10.68 -20.04
CA ALA A 52 3.23 9.26 -20.05
C ALA A 52 2.69 8.85 -21.43
N PHE A 53 3.45 8.02 -22.14
CA PHE A 53 3.19 7.69 -23.54
C PHE A 53 2.22 6.51 -23.75
N GLU A 54 2.03 5.66 -22.73
CA GLU A 54 1.29 4.40 -22.87
C GLU A 54 -0.05 4.41 -22.12
N ASP A 55 -1.06 3.74 -22.68
CA ASP A 55 -2.30 3.42 -21.97
C ASP A 55 -1.98 2.40 -20.87
N ALA A 56 -2.24 2.76 -19.61
CA ALA A 56 -2.02 1.91 -18.44
C ALA A 56 -2.84 0.60 -18.44
N ARG A 57 -3.70 0.38 -19.45
CA ARG A 57 -4.56 -0.80 -19.63
C ARG A 57 -3.93 -1.92 -20.45
N MET A 58 -2.63 -2.17 -20.27
CA MET A 58 -2.00 -3.36 -20.83
C MET A 58 -2.50 -4.64 -20.14
N LYS A 59 -2.60 -5.73 -20.89
CA LYS A 59 -2.93 -7.04 -20.30
C LYS A 59 -1.73 -7.51 -19.49
N PHE A 60 -1.95 -7.79 -18.22
CA PHE A 60 -0.96 -8.47 -17.39
C PHE A 60 -0.73 -9.90 -17.88
N ASP A 61 0.48 -10.39 -17.66
CA ASP A 61 0.86 -11.74 -18.04
C ASP A 61 0.04 -12.80 -17.27
N VAL A 62 -0.48 -13.79 -17.98
CA VAL A 62 -1.24 -14.92 -17.39
C VAL A 62 -0.43 -15.72 -16.37
N ARG A 63 0.90 -15.64 -16.40
CA ARG A 63 1.78 -16.32 -15.44
C ARG A 63 1.50 -15.93 -13.99
N TYR A 64 1.15 -14.67 -13.70
CA TYR A 64 0.79 -14.25 -12.33
C TYR A 64 -0.44 -14.98 -11.81
N TYR A 65 -1.44 -15.18 -12.68
CA TYR A 65 -2.66 -15.91 -12.36
C TYR A 65 -2.39 -17.40 -12.11
N LEU A 66 -1.55 -18.04 -12.94
CA LEU A 66 -1.17 -19.44 -12.76
C LEU A 66 -0.43 -19.66 -11.44
N ILE A 67 0.48 -18.76 -11.06
CA ILE A 67 1.18 -18.82 -9.77
C ILE A 67 0.20 -18.67 -8.61
N ALA A 68 -0.76 -17.75 -8.70
CA ALA A 68 -1.76 -17.54 -7.65
C ALA A 68 -2.68 -18.75 -7.45
N ILE A 69 -3.16 -19.38 -8.52
CA ILE A 69 -3.97 -20.62 -8.41
C ILE A 69 -3.15 -21.75 -7.82
N LEU A 70 -1.91 -21.92 -8.29
CA LEU A 70 -1.03 -22.97 -7.78
C LEU A 70 -0.77 -22.80 -6.28
N PHE A 71 -0.55 -21.56 -5.82
CA PHE A 71 -0.46 -21.23 -4.40
C PHE A 71 -1.74 -21.61 -3.64
N ILE A 72 -2.92 -21.24 -4.15
CA ILE A 72 -4.20 -21.58 -3.52
C ILE A 72 -4.37 -23.10 -3.39
N ILE A 73 -4.07 -23.85 -4.45
CA ILE A 73 -4.22 -25.32 -4.43
C ILE A 73 -3.29 -25.94 -3.39
N PHE A 74 -2.01 -25.56 -3.38
CA PHE A 74 -1.04 -26.12 -2.43
C PHE A 74 -1.26 -25.67 -0.98
N ASP A 75 -1.75 -24.45 -0.75
CA ASP A 75 -2.09 -23.96 0.58
C ASP A 75 -3.30 -24.73 1.16
N LEU A 76 -4.24 -25.13 0.31
CA LEU A 76 -5.42 -25.93 0.70
C LEU A 76 -5.16 -27.44 0.79
N GLU A 77 -4.06 -27.94 0.22
CA GLU A 77 -3.70 -29.36 0.27
C GLU A 77 -3.23 -29.80 1.68
N ILE A 78 -2.94 -28.84 2.56
CA ILE A 78 -2.48 -29.05 3.95
C ILE A 78 -3.56 -29.56 4.89
#